data_AF-A0A7J8A4F9-F1
#
_entry.id   AF-A0A7J8A4F9-F1
#
_cell.length_a   1.000
_cell.length_b   1.000
_cell.length_c   1.000
_cell.angle_alpha   90.00
_cell.angle_beta   90.00
_cell.angle_gamma   90.00
#
_symmetry.space_group_name_H-M   'P 1'
#
loop_
_entity.id
_entity.type
_entity.pdbx_description
1 polymer ?
#
loop_
_entity_poly.entity_id
_entity_poly.type
_entity_poly.pdbx_seq_one_letter_code
_entity_poly.pdbx_strand_id
1 'polypeptide(L)'
;MASGNTDDKAVIILVPVRLGGERTNIDYLEFIKGILSLEYCVGIIGGKPKQSYYFAGFQDDSLIYMDPHYCQSFVDVSIKDFPLETFHCPSPKKMSFRKMDPSCTIGFYCRNVQDFKRASEEITKMLQISSKEKYPLFTFVNGHSRDYDFTSTTTNKEDIFPEDENKILKRFSTEEFVLL
;
A
#
# COMPACT_ATOMS: atom_id res chain seq x y z
N MET A 1 -27.16 11.71 -24.29
CA MET A 1 -26.78 10.59 -23.39
C MET A 1 -25.55 9.94 -23.99
N ALA A 2 -24.37 10.18 -23.41
CA ALA A 2 -23.16 9.47 -23.83
C ALA A 2 -23.09 8.18 -23.00
N SER A 3 -23.31 7.02 -23.62
CA SER A 3 -22.96 5.74 -23.02
C SER A 3 -21.43 5.66 -22.99
N GLY A 4 -20.82 6.29 -21.98
CA GLY A 4 -19.38 6.17 -21.75
C GLY A 4 -19.06 4.70 -21.50
N ASN A 5 -18.20 4.13 -22.34
CA ASN A 5 -17.72 2.77 -22.20
C ASN A 5 -17.11 2.62 -20.80
N THR A 6 -17.76 1.86 -19.92
CA THR A 6 -17.32 1.71 -18.52
C THR A 6 -15.94 1.05 -18.41
N ASP A 7 -15.52 0.37 -19.47
CA ASP A 7 -14.26 -0.37 -19.57
C ASP A 7 -13.02 0.53 -19.76
N ASP A 8 -13.22 1.84 -20.00
CA ASP A 8 -12.14 2.84 -20.20
C ASP A 8 -11.83 3.68 -18.96
N LYS A 9 -12.42 3.38 -17.80
CA LYS A 9 -12.10 4.11 -16.57
C LYS A 9 -10.75 3.67 -16.01
N ALA A 10 -9.87 4.65 -15.84
CA ALA A 10 -8.60 4.43 -15.14
C ALA A 10 -8.81 4.28 -13.63
N VAL A 11 -8.02 3.40 -13.01
CA VAL A 11 -8.07 3.10 -11.58
C VAL A 11 -6.67 3.17 -11.00
N ILE A 12 -6.55 3.79 -9.81
CA ILE A 12 -5.39 3.64 -8.93
C ILE A 12 -5.80 2.69 -7.79
N ILE A 13 -5.04 1.61 -7.62
CA ILE A 13 -5.23 0.63 -6.57
C ILE A 13 -4.14 0.84 -5.53
N LEU A 14 -4.53 1.10 -4.29
CA LEU A 14 -3.62 1.25 -3.17
C LEU A 14 -3.80 0.04 -2.25
N VAL A 15 -2.72 -0.69 -2.01
CA VAL A 15 -2.72 -1.89 -1.16
C VAL A 15 -1.86 -1.62 0.07
N PRO A 16 -2.46 -1.26 1.22
CA PRO A 16 -1.74 -1.19 2.49
C PRO A 16 -1.28 -2.59 2.90
N VAL A 17 0.00 -2.73 3.22
CA VAL A 17 0.62 -4.00 3.59
C VAL A 17 1.54 -3.80 4.81
N ARG A 18 1.78 -4.90 5.53
CA ARG A 18 2.78 -4.96 6.59
C ARG A 18 3.80 -6.07 6.31
N LEU A 19 5.01 -5.67 5.93
CA LEU A 19 6.10 -6.55 5.50
C LEU A 19 6.87 -7.20 6.67
N GLY A 20 6.42 -7.03 7.91
CA GLY A 20 7.09 -7.55 9.09
C GLY A 20 6.57 -6.95 10.40
N GLY A 21 7.15 -7.40 11.51
CA GLY A 21 6.84 -6.89 12.85
C GLY A 21 7.49 -5.54 13.10
N GLU A 22 8.62 -5.55 13.81
CA GLU A 22 9.43 -4.36 14.09
C GLU A 22 10.38 -4.01 12.93
N ARG A 23 10.77 -5.01 12.14
CA ARG A 23 11.64 -4.88 10.98
C ARG A 23 11.04 -5.60 9.79
N THR A 24 11.35 -5.11 8.60
CA THR A 24 10.97 -5.74 7.33
C THR A 24 11.53 -7.15 7.26
N ASN A 25 10.67 -8.13 6.97
CA ASN A 25 11.10 -9.49 6.68
C ASN A 25 11.78 -9.51 5.31
N ILE A 26 13.00 -10.05 5.27
CA ILE A 26 13.84 -10.12 4.06
C ILE A 26 13.26 -11.09 3.04
N ASP A 27 12.43 -12.04 3.47
CA ASP A 27 11.78 -12.96 2.54
C ASP A 27 11.05 -12.16 1.46
N TYR A 28 10.24 -11.16 1.85
CA TYR A 28 9.47 -10.30 0.93
C TYR A 28 10.30 -9.40 0.01
N LEU A 29 11.63 -9.35 0.17
CA LEU A 29 12.48 -8.45 -0.59
C LEU A 29 12.42 -8.73 -2.10
N GLU A 30 12.45 -10.00 -2.49
CA GLU A 30 12.37 -10.38 -3.91
C GLU A 30 10.99 -10.09 -4.49
N PHE A 31 9.93 -10.28 -3.70
CA PHE A 31 8.58 -9.90 -4.11
C PHE A 31 8.43 -8.39 -4.34
N ILE A 32 8.95 -7.57 -3.43
CA ILE A 32 8.89 -6.10 -3.56
C ILE A 32 9.71 -5.61 -4.77
N LYS A 33 10.89 -6.18 -5.01
CA LYS A 33 11.67 -5.90 -6.23
C LYS A 33 10.89 -6.29 -7.49
N GLY A 34 10.22 -7.44 -7.48
CA GLY A 34 9.35 -7.88 -8.55
C GLY A 34 8.25 -6.87 -8.84
N ILE A 35 7.52 -6.43 -7.81
CA ILE A 35 6.48 -5.40 -7.92
C ILE A 35 7.02 -4.08 -8.47
N LEU A 36 8.12 -3.57 -7.92
CA LEU A 36 8.72 -2.30 -8.37
C LEU A 36 9.23 -2.36 -9.81
N SER A 37 9.37 -3.55 -10.39
CA SER A 37 9.75 -3.75 -11.80
C SER A 37 8.54 -3.78 -12.75
N LEU A 38 7.31 -3.82 -12.24
CA LEU A 38 6.09 -3.88 -13.06
C LEU A 38 5.75 -2.51 -13.66
N GLU A 39 5.30 -2.50 -14.91
CA GLU A 39 4.85 -1.28 -15.61
C GLU A 39 3.67 -0.59 -14.91
N TYR A 40 2.81 -1.37 -14.26
CA TYR A 40 1.63 -0.88 -13.56
C TYR A 40 1.92 -0.39 -12.15
N CYS A 41 3.13 -0.60 -11.62
CA CYS A 41 3.49 -0.13 -10.28
C CYS A 41 3.81 1.37 -10.32
N VAL A 42 3.13 2.14 -9.48
CA VAL A 42 3.40 3.59 -9.31
C VAL A 42 4.24 3.88 -8.07
N GLY A 43 4.97 2.88 -7.58
CA GLY A 43 5.83 2.99 -6.40
C GLY A 43 5.14 2.62 -5.10
N ILE A 44 5.88 2.83 -4.00
CA ILE A 44 5.47 2.47 -2.64
C ILE A 44 5.58 3.71 -1.76
N ILE A 45 4.57 3.98 -0.95
CA ILE A 45 4.64 4.98 0.12
C ILE A 45 4.79 4.27 1.46
N GLY A 46 5.62 4.79 2.35
CA GLY A 46 5.80 4.20 3.66
C GLY A 46 6.78 5.00 4.51
N GLY A 47 7.20 4.42 5.63
CA GLY A 47 8.15 5.05 6.54
C GLY A 47 7.64 5.13 7.95
N LYS A 48 8.44 5.76 8.81
CA LYS A 48 8.13 5.89 10.24
C LYS A 48 7.37 7.20 10.49
N PRO A 49 6.72 7.35 11.66
CA PRO A 49 6.20 8.64 12.07
C PRO A 49 7.27 9.74 11.92
N LYS A 50 6.90 10.84 11.25
CA LYS A 50 7.80 11.97 10.90
C LYS A 50 8.95 11.64 9.94
N GLN A 51 8.91 10.48 9.28
CA GLN A 51 9.91 9.98 8.34
C GLN A 51 9.23 9.16 7.22
N SER A 52 8.34 9.79 6.45
CA SER A 52 7.69 9.19 5.27
C SER A 52 8.53 9.35 3.99
N TYR A 53 8.48 8.34 3.14
CA TYR A 53 9.22 8.31 1.88
C TYR A 53 8.32 7.80 0.75
N TYR A 54 8.62 8.25 -0.47
CA TYR A 54 8.09 7.65 -1.68
C TYR A 54 9.18 6.86 -2.39
N PHE A 55 9.03 5.54 -2.43
CA PHE A 55 9.95 4.61 -3.07
C PHE A 55 9.56 4.43 -4.53
N ALA A 56 10.40 4.90 -5.44
CA ALA A 56 10.15 4.90 -6.88
C ALA A 56 10.76 3.68 -7.58
N GLY A 57 11.67 2.95 -6.93
CA GLY A 57 12.35 1.81 -7.53
C GLY A 57 13.44 1.26 -6.64
N PHE A 58 14.35 0.48 -7.21
CA PHE A 58 15.46 -0.13 -6.49
C PHE A 58 16.71 -0.26 -7.36
N GLN A 59 17.84 -0.48 -6.71
CA GLN A 59 19.08 -0.95 -7.30
C GLN A 59 19.76 -1.88 -6.30
N ASP A 60 20.14 -3.07 -6.75
CA ASP A 60 20.67 -4.13 -5.87
C ASP A 60 19.74 -4.33 -4.66
N ASP A 61 20.26 -4.28 -3.44
CA ASP A 61 19.49 -4.37 -2.18
C ASP A 61 19.17 -2.99 -1.57
N SER A 62 19.09 -1.96 -2.42
CA SER A 62 18.74 -0.60 -2.00
C SER A 62 17.51 -0.07 -2.74
N LEU A 63 16.59 0.51 -1.98
CA LEU A 63 15.47 1.29 -2.50
C LEU A 63 15.93 2.68 -2.92
N ILE A 64 15.39 3.15 -4.04
CA ILE A 64 15.52 4.51 -4.54
C ILE A 64 14.27 5.28 -4.12
N TYR A 65 14.45 6.40 -3.43
CA TYR A 65 13.34 7.13 -2.82
C TYR A 65 13.43 8.65 -2.94
N MET A 66 12.26 9.28 -2.86
CA MET A 66 12.08 10.71 -2.67
C MET A 66 11.69 11.01 -1.22
N ASP A 67 12.22 12.12 -0.71
CA ASP A 67 12.17 12.49 0.68
C ASP A 67 11.51 13.88 0.83
N PRO A 68 10.29 13.97 1.39
CA PRO A 68 9.56 15.22 1.51
C PRO A 68 10.03 16.11 2.67
N HIS A 69 10.98 15.68 3.51
CA HIS A 69 11.37 16.41 4.73
C HIS A 69 12.30 17.60 4.49
N TYR A 70 12.21 18.21 3.32
CA TYR A 70 12.88 19.46 3.00
C TYR A 70 11.82 20.57 2.90
N CYS A 71 11.88 21.53 3.82
CA CYS A 71 10.98 22.67 3.81
C CYS A 71 11.38 23.64 2.69
N GLN A 72 10.45 23.91 1.78
CA GLN A 72 10.65 24.81 0.64
C GLN A 72 9.81 26.08 0.81
N SER A 73 10.24 27.18 0.19
CA SER A 73 9.41 28.38 0.10
C SER A 73 8.13 28.08 -0.70
N PHE A 74 7.03 28.71 -0.31
CA PHE A 74 5.77 28.65 -1.03
C PHE A 74 5.95 29.11 -2.48
N VAL A 75 5.37 28.36 -3.42
CA VAL A 75 5.26 28.72 -4.84
C VAL A 75 3.80 28.97 -5.16
N ASP A 76 3.48 30.15 -5.68
CA ASP A 76 2.14 30.46 -6.17
C ASP A 76 1.90 29.74 -7.51
N VAL A 77 1.04 28.72 -7.49
CA VAL A 77 0.67 27.91 -8.67
C VAL A 77 -0.52 28.49 -9.45
N SER A 78 -1.08 29.62 -9.01
CA SER A 78 -2.20 30.28 -9.70
C SER A 78 -1.75 31.16 -10.87
N ILE A 79 -0.47 31.55 -10.90
CA ILE A 79 0.11 32.32 -11.99
C ILE A 79 0.43 31.40 -13.18
N LYS A 80 0.34 31.97 -14.39
CA LYS A 80 0.80 31.30 -15.59
C LYS A 80 2.33 31.14 -15.53
N ASP A 81 2.83 29.99 -15.97
CA ASP A 81 4.27 29.69 -16.08
C ASP A 81 5.03 29.79 -14.72
N PHE A 82 4.40 29.33 -13.63
CA PHE A 82 5.03 29.27 -12.31
C PHE A 82 6.29 28.38 -12.31
N PRO A 83 7.30 28.69 -11.45
CA PRO A 83 8.55 27.94 -11.41
C PRO A 83 8.32 26.48 -10.96
N LEU A 84 8.87 25.53 -11.72
CA LEU A 84 8.73 24.08 -11.48
C LEU A 84 9.94 23.46 -10.79
N GLU A 85 11.04 24.19 -10.66
CA GLU A 85 12.34 23.66 -10.23
C GLU A 85 12.26 22.98 -8.85
N THR A 86 11.42 23.50 -7.96
CA THR A 86 11.21 22.99 -6.59
C THR A 86 10.33 21.72 -6.53
N PHE A 87 9.66 21.37 -7.61
CA PHE A 87 8.80 20.18 -7.72
C PHE A 87 9.52 18.97 -8.35
N HIS A 88 10.74 19.17 -8.83
CA HIS A 88 11.59 18.10 -9.36
C HIS A 88 12.75 17.82 -8.41
N CYS A 89 12.94 16.54 -8.06
CA CYS A 89 14.08 16.12 -7.25
C CYS A 89 15.28 15.81 -8.15
N PRO A 90 16.38 16.60 -8.14
CA PRO A 90 17.54 16.36 -9.01
C PRO A 90 18.43 15.21 -8.52
N SER A 91 18.23 14.73 -7.28
CA SER A 91 19.11 13.76 -6.65
C SER A 91 18.32 12.79 -5.78
N PRO A 92 17.77 11.70 -6.37
CA PRO A 92 17.06 10.68 -5.59
C PRO A 92 18.02 10.00 -4.61
N LYS A 93 17.50 9.66 -3.43
CA LYS A 93 18.27 9.06 -2.35
C LYS A 93 18.18 7.53 -2.40
N LYS A 94 19.12 6.85 -1.75
CA LYS A 94 19.14 5.38 -1.63
C LYS A 94 19.19 4.94 -0.19
N MET A 95 18.46 3.89 0.15
CA MET A 95 18.55 3.23 1.45
C MET A 95 18.39 1.73 1.31
N SER A 96 19.04 0.96 2.20
CA SER A 96 18.85 -0.49 2.23
C SER A 96 17.39 -0.85 2.53
N PHE A 97 16.86 -1.88 1.87
CA PHE A 97 15.55 -2.47 2.19
C PHE A 97 15.35 -2.76 3.68
N ARG A 98 16.43 -3.14 4.38
CA ARG A 98 16.41 -3.45 5.82
C ARG A 98 16.08 -2.26 6.71
N LYS A 99 16.22 -1.03 6.19
CA LYS A 99 15.93 0.22 6.89
C LYS A 99 14.53 0.75 6.58
N MET A 100 13.84 0.18 5.59
CA MET A 100 12.45 0.52 5.27
C MET A 100 11.56 0.14 6.45
N ASP A 101 10.55 0.95 6.75
CA ASP A 101 9.53 0.58 7.72
C ASP A 101 8.67 -0.58 7.16
N PRO A 102 8.33 -1.60 7.96
CA PRO A 102 7.51 -2.70 7.46
C PRO A 102 6.08 -2.25 7.10
N SER A 103 5.59 -1.11 7.60
CA SER A 103 4.30 -0.55 7.21
C SER A 103 4.44 0.30 5.93
N CYS A 104 3.78 -0.12 4.85
CA CYS A 104 3.79 0.61 3.59
C CYS A 104 2.54 0.35 2.75
N THR A 105 2.29 1.20 1.76
CA THR A 105 1.22 1.04 0.78
C THR A 105 1.82 0.96 -0.61
N ILE A 106 1.49 -0.11 -1.31
CA ILE A 106 1.91 -0.34 -2.70
C ILE A 106 0.85 0.26 -3.63
N GLY A 107 1.28 1.05 -4.60
CA GLY A 107 0.40 1.66 -5.59
C GLY A 107 0.47 0.96 -6.95
N PHE A 108 -0.68 0.76 -7.56
CA PHE A 108 -0.82 0.33 -8.95
C PHE A 108 -1.70 1.28 -9.74
N TYR A 109 -1.37 1.55 -10.99
CA TYR A 109 -2.18 2.31 -11.93
C TYR A 109 -2.56 1.43 -13.13
N CYS A 110 -3.86 1.37 -13.41
CA CYS A 110 -4.43 0.67 -14.55
C CYS A 110 -5.22 1.68 -15.36
N ARG A 111 -4.83 1.95 -16.62
CA ARG A 111 -5.53 2.95 -17.44
C ARG A 111 -6.90 2.47 -17.90
N ASN A 112 -7.06 1.16 -18.05
CA ASN A 112 -8.28 0.50 -18.50
C ASN A 112 -8.39 -0.91 -17.89
N VAL A 113 -9.49 -1.60 -18.18
CA VAL A 113 -9.73 -2.95 -17.67
C VAL A 113 -8.68 -3.99 -18.12
N GLN A 114 -8.03 -3.80 -19.27
CA GLN A 114 -7.02 -4.73 -19.77
C GLN A 114 -5.71 -4.60 -18.99
N ASP A 115 -5.33 -3.40 -18.59
CA ASP A 115 -4.19 -3.18 -17.69
C ASP A 115 -4.43 -3.86 -16.34
N PHE A 116 -5.64 -3.75 -15.79
CA PHE A 116 -6.01 -4.43 -14.55
C PHE A 116 -5.93 -5.96 -14.66
N LYS A 117 -6.43 -6.54 -15.76
CA LYS A 117 -6.34 -7.98 -16.01
C LYS A 117 -4.87 -8.42 -16.10
N ARG A 118 -4.03 -7.71 -16.84
CA ARG A 118 -2.60 -7.99 -16.95
C ARG A 118 -1.88 -7.88 -15.60
N ALA A 119 -2.11 -6.80 -14.87
CA ALA A 119 -1.53 -6.59 -13.54
C ALA A 119 -1.93 -7.71 -12.57
N SER A 120 -3.21 -8.07 -12.51
CA SER A 120 -3.68 -9.12 -11.60
C SER A 120 -3.11 -10.50 -11.93
N GLU A 121 -3.01 -10.87 -13.21
CA GLU A 121 -2.38 -12.12 -13.64
C GLU A 121 -0.88 -12.19 -13.33
N GLU A 122 -0.13 -11.11 -13.63
CA GLU A 122 1.32 -11.07 -13.43
C GLU A 122 1.69 -11.05 -11.94
N ILE A 123 1.00 -10.25 -11.13
CA ILE A 123 1.20 -10.22 -9.68
C ILE A 123 0.84 -11.58 -9.07
N THR A 124 -0.24 -12.23 -9.52
CA THR A 124 -0.62 -13.58 -9.05
C THR A 124 0.47 -14.61 -9.36
N LYS A 125 1.08 -14.55 -10.55
CA LYS A 125 2.21 -15.42 -10.91
C LYS A 125 3.44 -15.14 -10.02
N MET A 126 3.76 -13.88 -9.75
CA MET A 126 4.86 -13.51 -8.85
C MET A 126 4.64 -14.06 -7.44
N LEU A 127 3.43 -13.93 -6.89
CA LEU A 127 3.06 -14.48 -5.59
C LEU A 127 3.22 -16.00 -5.51
N GLN A 128 2.98 -16.72 -6.62
CA GLN A 128 3.16 -18.18 -6.70
C GLN A 128 4.62 -18.59 -6.84
N ILE A 129 5.44 -17.84 -7.58
CA ILE A 129 6.87 -18.12 -7.76
C ILE A 129 7.64 -17.83 -6.46
N SER A 130 7.18 -16.84 -5.69
CA SER A 130 7.74 -16.50 -4.38
C SER A 130 7.52 -17.58 -3.32
N SER A 131 6.94 -18.74 -3.65
CA SER A 131 6.56 -19.88 -2.79
C SER A 131 7.65 -20.52 -1.89
N LYS A 132 8.84 -19.93 -1.79
CA LYS A 132 9.67 -20.07 -0.57
C LYS A 132 9.03 -19.37 0.63
N GLU A 133 8.25 -18.32 0.39
CA GLU A 133 7.45 -17.59 1.35
C GLU A 133 6.17 -18.35 1.66
N LYS A 134 5.96 -18.67 2.93
CA LYS A 134 4.81 -19.45 3.39
C LYS A 134 3.49 -18.66 3.36
N TYR A 135 3.53 -17.34 3.05
CA TYR A 135 2.39 -16.43 3.14
C TYR A 135 2.48 -15.25 2.14
N PRO A 136 1.58 -15.15 1.13
CA PRO A 136 1.53 -14.00 0.22
C PRO A 136 1.12 -12.72 0.97
N LEU A 137 1.64 -11.55 0.56
CA LEU A 137 1.27 -10.26 1.17
C LEU A 137 -0.19 -9.86 0.93
N PHE A 138 -0.69 -10.15 -0.27
CA PHE A 138 -2.08 -9.96 -0.67
C PHE A 138 -2.40 -10.94 -1.81
N THR A 139 -3.67 -11.13 -2.11
CA THR A 139 -4.13 -12.04 -3.18
C THR A 139 -5.27 -11.42 -3.95
N PHE A 140 -5.35 -11.69 -5.25
CA PHE A 140 -6.54 -11.42 -6.04
C PHE A 140 -7.53 -12.58 -5.91
N VAL A 141 -8.78 -12.26 -5.60
CA VAL A 141 -9.86 -13.24 -5.52
C VAL A 141 -11.05 -12.76 -6.32
N ASN A 142 -11.73 -13.68 -7.00
CA ASN A 142 -12.98 -13.39 -7.67
C ASN A 142 -14.12 -13.38 -6.65
N GLY A 143 -15.00 -12.38 -6.74
CA GLY A 143 -16.14 -12.23 -5.86
C GLY A 143 -16.04 -10.97 -4.99
N HIS A 144 -16.79 -10.97 -3.89
CA HIS A 144 -16.87 -9.85 -2.96
C HIS A 144 -16.77 -10.41 -1.55
N SER A 145 -15.99 -9.77 -0.68
CA SER A 145 -16.11 -10.04 0.75
C SER A 145 -17.36 -9.32 1.26
N ARG A 146 -18.13 -9.96 2.15
CA ARG A 146 -19.08 -9.19 2.96
C ARG A 146 -18.25 -8.44 3.99
N ASP A 147 -18.40 -7.13 4.06
CA ASP A 147 -17.94 -6.40 5.23
C ASP A 147 -18.69 -6.99 6.43
N TYR A 148 -17.95 -7.34 7.47
CA TYR A 148 -18.58 -7.77 8.72
C TYR A 148 -19.15 -6.51 9.35
N ASP A 149 -20.42 -6.20 9.04
CA ASP A 149 -21.14 -5.05 9.61
C ASP A 149 -21.19 -5.21 11.13
N PHE A 150 -20.28 -4.55 11.84
CA PHE A 150 -20.30 -4.46 13.30
C PHE A 150 -21.57 -3.72 13.80
N THR A 151 -22.30 -3.05 12.90
CA THR A 151 -23.48 -2.23 13.20
C THR A 151 -24.80 -2.97 13.22
N SER A 152 -24.85 -4.30 13.04
CA SER A 152 -26.08 -5.08 13.23
C SER A 152 -26.04 -5.93 14.50
N THR A 153 -25.97 -5.28 15.68
CA THR A 153 -26.46 -5.90 16.91
C THR A 153 -27.93 -5.53 17.09
N THR A 154 -28.81 -6.29 16.44
CA THR A 154 -30.16 -6.50 16.97
C THR A 154 -30.53 -7.96 16.82
N THR A 155 -30.43 -8.66 17.96
CA THR A 155 -31.15 -9.88 18.33
C THR A 155 -31.16 -11.03 17.33
N ASN A 156 -30.24 -11.97 17.53
CA ASN A 156 -30.61 -13.33 17.93
C ASN A 156 -29.46 -13.92 18.75
N LYS A 157 -29.74 -14.15 20.04
CA LYS A 157 -28.90 -14.93 20.94
C LYS A 157 -29.06 -16.40 20.54
N GLU A 158 -27.99 -17.02 20.04
CA GLU A 158 -27.70 -18.42 20.34
C GLU A 158 -26.19 -18.55 20.58
N ASP A 159 -25.87 -19.17 21.72
CA ASP A 159 -24.63 -19.10 22.46
C ASP A 159 -23.48 -19.92 21.84
N ILE A 160 -22.31 -19.31 21.57
CA ILE A 160 -21.09 -20.07 21.19
C ILE A 160 -19.78 -19.52 21.81
N PHE A 161 -19.79 -18.72 22.90
CA PHE A 161 -18.52 -18.35 23.55
C PHE A 161 -18.57 -18.40 25.09
N PRO A 162 -17.60 -19.06 25.76
CA PRO A 162 -17.52 -19.12 27.22
C PRO A 162 -17.32 -17.72 27.83
N GLU A 163 -17.93 -17.47 28.99
CA GLU A 163 -18.06 -16.15 29.64
C GLU A 163 -16.74 -15.45 30.04
N ASP A 164 -15.58 -16.09 29.89
CA ASP A 164 -14.30 -15.58 30.42
C ASP A 164 -13.58 -14.55 29.51
N GLU A 165 -13.92 -14.43 28.22
CA GLU A 165 -13.26 -13.42 27.34
C GLU A 165 -13.89 -12.02 27.42
N ASN A 166 -15.10 -11.89 27.97
CA ASN A 166 -15.80 -10.61 28.10
C ASN A 166 -15.08 -9.60 29.03
N LYS A 167 -14.16 -10.07 29.88
CA LYS A 167 -13.32 -9.19 30.70
C LYS A 167 -12.12 -8.61 29.95
N ILE A 168 -11.63 -9.27 28.90
CA ILE A 168 -10.46 -8.80 28.15
C ILE A 168 -10.87 -7.69 27.16
N LEU A 169 -12.07 -7.79 26.57
CA LEU A 169 -12.57 -6.80 25.60
C LEU A 169 -12.90 -5.43 26.21
N LYS A 170 -13.25 -5.34 27.51
CA LYS A 170 -13.50 -4.04 28.16
C LYS A 170 -12.25 -3.17 28.30
N ARG A 171 -11.05 -3.70 28.02
CA ARG A 171 -9.79 -2.98 28.19
C ARG A 171 -9.28 -2.29 26.93
N PHE A 172 -9.85 -2.59 25.77
CA PHE A 172 -9.53 -1.88 24.53
C PHE A 172 -10.51 -0.72 24.32
N SER A 173 -10.25 0.39 25.02
CA SER A 173 -10.90 1.66 24.75
C SER A 173 -10.48 2.16 23.37
N THR A 174 -11.46 2.61 22.59
CA THR A 174 -11.35 3.12 21.21
C THR A 174 -10.55 4.41 21.05
N GLU A 175 -9.82 4.83 22.09
CA GLU A 175 -9.02 6.06 22.10
C GLU A 175 -7.54 5.82 21.73
N GLU A 176 -7.10 4.59 21.47
CA GLU A 176 -5.68 4.30 21.17
C GLU A 176 -5.32 4.35 19.66
N PHE A 177 -6.30 4.62 18.78
CA PHE A 177 -6.00 4.91 17.37
C PHE A 177 -5.71 6.40 17.17
N VAL A 178 -4.62 6.87 17.79
CA VAL A 178 -3.99 8.10 17.34
C VAL A 178 -3.22 7.75 16.06
N LEU A 179 -3.76 8.17 14.93
CA LEU A 179 -3.01 8.28 13.68
C LEU A 179 -1.77 9.16 13.95
N LEU A 180 -0.60 8.52 13.99
CA LEU A 180 0.71 9.16 14.05
C LEU A 180 1.30 9.31 12.66
#